data_AF-A0A1F8MQJ8-F1
#
_entry.id   AF-A0A1F8MQJ8-F1
#
_cell.length_a   1.000
_cell.length_b   1.000
_cell.length_c   1.000
_cell.angle_alpha   90.00
_cell.angle_beta   90.00
_cell.angle_gamma   90.00
#
_symmetry.space_group_name_H-M   'P 1'
#
loop_
_entity.id
_entity.type
_entity.pdbx_description
1 polymer ?
#
loop_
_entity_poly.entity_id
_entity_poly.type
_entity_poly.pdbx_seq_one_letter_code
_entity_poly.pdbx_strand_id
1 'polypeptide(L)' 'MKSLRIIVPLIVTALLTVLAIFAALWLTGLVPSGPWADLLKAAIVIFIIGSAIISIAWSAYFTYIIRTSIEKLIAK' A
#
# COMPACT_ATOMS: atom_id res chain seq x y z
N MET A 1 -16.92 18.03 -3.41
CA MET A 1 -16.60 17.09 -2.30
C MET A 1 -16.68 15.60 -2.67
N LYS A 2 -17.63 15.14 -3.53
CA LYS A 2 -17.72 13.70 -3.92
C LYS A 2 -16.51 13.19 -4.71
N SER A 3 -16.00 13.94 -5.69
CA SER A 3 -14.84 13.49 -6.47
C SER A 3 -13.55 13.42 -5.65
N LEU A 4 -13.28 14.39 -4.78
CA LEU A 4 -12.11 14.36 -3.87
C LEU A 4 -12.09 13.12 -2.97
N ARG A 5 -13.27 12.62 -2.55
CA ARG A 5 -13.39 11.38 -1.75
C ARG A 5 -12.98 10.12 -2.50
N ILE A 6 -12.89 10.15 -3.83
CA ILE A 6 -12.49 9.02 -4.68
C ILE A 6 -11.07 9.25 -5.21
N ILE A 7 -10.77 10.47 -5.64
CA ILE A 7 -9.49 10.85 -6.22
C ILE A 7 -8.35 10.68 -5.22
N VAL A 8 -8.52 11.10 -3.96
CA VAL A 8 -7.44 11.02 -2.96
C VAL A 8 -7.05 9.56 -2.66
N PRO A 9 -7.98 8.64 -2.32
CA PRO A 9 -7.65 7.23 -2.16
C PRO A 9 -7.01 6.64 -3.41
N LEU A 10 -7.53 6.97 -4.59
CA LEU A 10 -7.06 6.41 -5.86
C LEU A 10 -5.63 6.85 -6.18
N ILE A 11 -5.28 8.11 -5.94
CA ILE A 11 -3.91 8.63 -6.08
C ILE A 11 -2.97 7.95 -5.08
N VAL A 12 -3.37 7.83 -3.80
CA VAL A 12 -2.53 7.21 -2.77
C VAL A 12 -2.30 5.73 -3.08
N THR A 13 -3.34 5.00 -3.50
CA THR A 13 -3.22 3.60 -3.93
C THR A 13 -2.27 3.48 -5.11
N ALA A 14 -2.43 4.30 -6.15
CA ALA A 14 -1.55 4.27 -7.32
C ALA A 14 -0.07 4.53 -6.94
N LEU A 15 0.18 5.53 -6.09
CA LEU A 15 1.52 5.84 -5.58
C LEU A 15 2.12 4.66 -4.79
N LEU A 16 1.35 4.07 -3.88
CA LEU A 16 1.79 2.91 -3.10
C LEU A 16 2.06 1.69 -3.98
N THR A 17 1.24 1.45 -5.00
CA THR A 17 1.47 0.37 -5.97
C THR A 17 2.77 0.56 -6.73
N VAL A 18 3.04 1.76 -7.23
CA VAL A 18 4.30 2.06 -7.93
C VAL A 18 5.49 1.85 -7.01
N LEU A 19 5.44 2.38 -5.79
CA LEU A 19 6.52 2.20 -4.80
C LEU A 19 6.74 0.72 -4.45
N ALA A 20 5.68 -0.06 -4.31
CA ALA A 20 5.77 -1.50 -4.04
C ALA A 20 6.45 -2.25 -5.20
N ILE A 21 6.14 -1.92 -6.45
CA ILE A 21 6.78 -2.52 -7.62
C ILE A 21 8.28 -2.20 -7.63
N PHE A 22 8.65 -0.92 -7.44
CA PHE A 22 10.06 -0.52 -7.38
C PHE A 22 10.80 -1.21 -6.22
N ALA A 23 10.19 -1.29 -5.05
CA ALA A 23 10.77 -2.00 -3.90
C ALA A 23 10.97 -3.49 -4.19
N ALA A 24 10.01 -4.14 -4.86
CA ALA A 24 10.12 -5.56 -5.22
C ALA A 24 11.24 -5.81 -6.22
N LEU A 25 11.33 -5.00 -7.29
CA LEU A 25 12.41 -5.11 -8.26
C LEU A 25 13.78 -4.86 -7.63
N TRP A 26 13.87 -3.84 -6.76
CA TRP A 26 15.11 -3.51 -6.08
C TRP A 26 15.55 -4.62 -5.10
N LEU A 27 14.66 -5.08 -4.22
CA LEU A 27 14.97 -6.12 -3.23
C LEU A 27 15.29 -7.47 -3.88
N THR A 28 14.54 -7.87 -4.94
CA THR A 28 14.83 -9.11 -5.68
C THR A 28 16.15 -9.02 -6.45
N GLY A 29 16.55 -7.82 -6.90
CA GLY A 29 17.85 -7.57 -7.54
C GLY A 29 19.04 -7.70 -6.59
N LEU A 30 18.84 -7.53 -5.28
CA LEU A 30 19.88 -7.72 -4.26
C LEU A 30 20.09 -9.20 -3.86
N VAL A 31 19.21 -10.11 -4.29
CA VAL A 31 19.33 -11.53 -3.95
C VAL A 31 20.46 -12.15 -4.77
N PRO A 32 21.54 -12.63 -4.13
CA PRO A 32 22.66 -13.25 -4.83
C PRO A 32 22.23 -14.56 -5.50
N SER A 33 22.92 -14.93 -6.58
CA SER A 33 22.69 -16.19 -7.28
C SER A 33 23.02 -17.39 -6.39
N GLY A 34 22.13 -18.38 -6.36
CA GLY A 34 22.31 -19.61 -5.60
C GLY A 34 21.09 -20.53 -5.69
N PRO A 35 21.15 -21.74 -5.11
CA PRO A 35 20.09 -22.75 -5.20
C PRO A 35 18.73 -22.27 -4.66
N TRP A 36 18.77 -21.31 -3.73
CA TRP A 36 17.59 -20.76 -3.05
C TRP A 36 17.17 -19.38 -3.57
N ALA A 37 17.85 -18.85 -4.60
CA ALA A 37 17.64 -17.48 -5.05
C ALA A 37 16.20 -17.23 -5.51
N ASP A 38 15.61 -18.17 -6.25
CA ASP A 38 14.24 -18.02 -6.76
C ASP A 38 13.20 -18.11 -5.63
N LEU A 39 13.43 -18.96 -4.62
CA LEU A 39 12.58 -19.06 -3.45
C LEU A 39 12.58 -17.75 -2.64
N LEU A 40 13.76 -17.18 -2.41
CA LEU A 40 13.90 -15.90 -1.70
C LEU A 40 13.27 -14.75 -2.47
N LYS A 41 13.46 -14.69 -3.79
CA LYS A 41 12.82 -13.67 -4.64
C LYS A 41 11.29 -13.78 -4.60
N ALA A 42 10.75 -15.00 -4.68
CA ALA A 42 9.32 -15.23 -4.57
C ALA A 42 8.77 -14.80 -3.20
N ALA A 43 9.48 -15.13 -2.11
CA ALA A 43 9.10 -14.72 -0.76
C ALA A 43 9.08 -13.18 -0.60
N ILE A 44 10.08 -12.49 -1.14
CA ILE A 44 10.14 -11.01 -1.16
C ILE A 44 8.93 -10.43 -1.89
N VAL A 45 8.58 -10.97 -3.06
CA VAL A 45 7.43 -10.49 -3.85
C VAL A 45 6.13 -10.68 -3.06
N ILE A 46 5.90 -11.86 -2.47
CA ILE A 46 4.71 -12.14 -1.66
C ILE A 46 4.64 -11.20 -0.46
N PHE A 47 5.76 -10.99 0.24
CA PHE A 47 5.84 -10.10 1.39
C PHE A 47 5.46 -8.66 1.02
N ILE A 48 5.95 -8.16 -0.11
CA ILE A 48 5.66 -6.80 -0.59
C ILE A 48 4.20 -6.66 -1.01
N ILE A 49 3.64 -7.64 -1.72
CA ILE A 49 2.23 -7.65 -2.09
C ILE A 49 1.36 -7.64 -0.82
N GLY A 50 1.66 -8.51 0.14
CA GLY A 50 0.95 -8.56 1.43
C GLY A 50 1.02 -7.22 2.18
N SER A 51 2.21 -6.63 2.26
CA SER A 51 2.41 -5.32 2.89
C SER A 51 1.62 -4.22 2.18
N ALA A 52 1.63 -4.19 0.85
CA ALA A 52 0.90 -3.20 0.06
C ALA A 52 -0.61 -3.29 0.29
N ILE A 53 -1.18 -4.51 0.30
CA ILE A 53 -2.60 -4.73 0.58
C ILE A 53 -2.96 -4.22 1.98
N ILE A 54 -2.16 -4.54 2.99
CA ILE A 54 -2.39 -4.09 4.37
C ILE A 54 -2.33 -2.56 4.44
N SER A 55 -1.34 -1.92 3.82
CA SER A 55 -1.22 -0.46 3.79
C SER A 55 -2.41 0.22 3.10
N ILE A 56 -2.91 -0.34 2.00
CA ILE A 56 -4.09 0.17 1.29
C ILE A 56 -5.34 0.03 2.18
N ALA A 57 -5.55 -1.14 2.79
CA ALA A 57 -6.68 -1.38 3.69
C ALA A 57 -6.65 -0.42 4.89
N TRP A 58 -5.48 -0.21 5.48
CA TRP A 58 -5.30 0.72 6.59
C TRP A 58 -5.57 2.18 6.19
N SER A 59 -5.13 2.58 4.99
CA SER A 59 -5.36 3.94 4.47
C SER A 59 -6.85 4.23 4.28
N ALA A 60 -7.62 3.25 3.78
CA ALA A 60 -9.07 3.36 3.65
C ALA A 60 -9.76 3.47 5.02
N TYR A 61 -9.34 2.65 5.99
CA TYR A 61 -9.86 2.68 7.36
C TYR A 61 -9.56 4.01 8.06
N PHE A 62 -8.34 4.52 7.95
CA PHE A 62 -7.95 5.81 8.52
C PHE A 62 -8.78 6.96 7.94
N THR A 63 -8.99 6.95 6.61
CA THR A 63 -9.84 7.95 5.94
C THR A 63 -11.28 7.93 6.46
N TYR A 64 -11.82 6.75 6.75
CA TYR A 64 -13.14 6.60 7.35
C TYR A 64 -13.17 7.19 8.77
N ILE A 65 -12.21 6.85 9.63
CA ILE A 65 -12.14 7.39 11.00
C ILE A 65 -12.03 8.91 11.02
N ILE A 66 -11.16 9.50 10.20
CA ILE A 66 -11.00 10.95 10.11
C ILE A 66 -12.32 11.60 9.71
N ARG A 67 -13.02 11.04 8.70
CA ARG A 67 -14.32 11.56 8.28
C ARG A 67 -15.33 11.52 9.43
N THR A 68 -15.49 10.38 10.08
CA THR A 68 -16.45 10.23 11.19
C THR A 68 -16.12 11.15 12.35
N SER A 69 -14.83 11.36 12.64
CA SER A 69 -14.38 12.27 13.68
C SER A 69 -14.74 13.73 13.35
N ILE A 70 -14.52 14.16 12.10
CA ILE A 70 -14.88 15.51 11.64
C ILE A 70 -16.40 15.71 11.65
N GLU A 71 -17.18 14.74 11.15
CA GLU A 71 -18.64 14.81 11.15
C GLU A 71 -19.21 14.94 12.58
N LYS A 72 -18.64 14.21 13.55
CA LYS A 72 -19.01 14.34 14.97
C LYS A 72 -18.61 15.70 15.58
N LEU A 73 -17.50 16.29 15.13
CA LEU A 73 -17.03 17.58 15.64
C LEU A 73 -17.89 18.76 15.16
N ILE A 74 -18.36 18.71 13.91
CA ILE A 74 -19.19 19.74 13.28
C ILE A 74 -20.66 19.67 13.76
N ALA A 75 -21.12 18.47 14.12
CA ALA A 75 -22.48 18.26 14.64
C ALA A 75 -22.69 18.75 16.09
N LYS A 76 -21.66 19.32 16.72
CA LYS A 76 -21.66 19.82 18.10
C LYS A 76 -21.50 21.34 18.09
#